data_AF-A0A7I8D6S5-F1
#
_entry.id   AF-A0A7I8D6S5-F1
#
_cell.length_a   1.000
_cell.length_b   1.000
_cell.length_c   1.000
_cell.angle_alpha   90.00
_cell.angle_beta   90.00
_cell.angle_gamma   90.00
#
_symmetry.space_group_name_H-M   'P 1'
#
loop_
_entity.id
_entity.type
_entity.pdbx_description
1 polymer ?
#
loop_
_entity_poly.entity_id
_entity_poly.type
_entity_poly.pdbx_seq_one_letter_code
_entity_poly.pdbx_strand_id
1 'polypeptide(L)' 'MMNQNTCDLNKLLQQDQNANQFFCSLPEYVQETIRERGQNIHCADDLHRYAENLLECI' A
#
# COMPACT_ATOMS: atom_id res chain seq x y z
N MET A 1 11.27 20.87 1.93
CA MET A 1 10.41 20.09 2.85
C MET A 1 10.04 18.81 2.13
N MET A 2 10.63 17.69 2.51
CA MET A 2 10.28 16.37 1.95
C MET A 2 9.76 15.55 3.13
N ASN A 3 8.47 15.35 3.09
CA ASN A 3 7.64 14.85 4.17
C ASN A 3 8.06 13.38 4.38
N GLN A 4 8.76 13.15 5.47
CA GLN A 4 9.24 11.86 5.91
C GLN A 4 8.01 11.01 6.27
N ASN A 5 7.70 10.01 5.43
CA ASN A 5 7.07 8.72 5.78
C ASN A 5 6.54 7.93 4.55
N THR A 6 7.13 8.06 3.37
CA THR A 6 6.92 7.09 2.26
C THR A 6 7.82 5.85 2.39
N CYS A 7 8.62 5.80 3.47
CA CYS A 7 9.73 4.88 3.62
C CYS A 7 9.31 3.44 3.90
N ASP A 8 8.11 3.19 4.43
CA ASP A 8 7.69 1.86 4.87
C ASP A 8 7.02 1.08 3.73
N LEU A 9 5.99 1.65 3.11
CA LEU A 9 5.33 1.05 1.94
C LEU A 9 6.30 0.86 0.76
N ASN A 10 7.08 1.88 0.39
CA ASN A 10 7.95 1.75 -0.79
C ASN A 10 9.09 0.75 -0.56
N LYS A 11 9.60 0.64 0.68
CA LYS A 11 10.54 -0.44 1.03
C LYS A 11 9.88 -1.81 0.96
N LEU A 12 8.65 -1.94 1.45
CA LEU A 12 7.89 -3.19 1.34
C LEU A 12 7.73 -3.60 -0.12
N LEU A 13 7.31 -2.69 -0.99
CA LEU A 13 7.13 -2.96 -2.42
C LEU A 13 8.47 -3.29 -3.12
N GLN A 14 9.59 -2.73 -2.65
CA GLN A 14 10.92 -3.08 -3.17
C GLN A 14 11.45 -4.41 -2.63
N GLN A 15 11.19 -4.76 -1.38
CA GLN A 15 11.65 -6.00 -0.77
C GLN A 15 10.77 -7.19 -1.15
N ASP A 16 9.47 -6.96 -1.35
CA ASP A 16 8.46 -7.98 -1.53
C ASP A 16 7.78 -7.81 -2.90
N GLN A 17 8.29 -8.54 -3.88
CA GLN A 17 7.79 -8.47 -5.25
C GLN A 17 6.31 -8.89 -5.35
N ASN A 18 5.86 -9.76 -4.44
CA ASN A 18 4.47 -10.21 -4.40
C ASN A 18 3.54 -9.08 -3.94
N ALA A 19 3.91 -8.37 -2.86
CA ALA A 19 3.20 -7.18 -2.41
C ALA A 19 3.16 -6.09 -3.50
N ASN A 20 4.25 -5.92 -4.27
CA ASN A 20 4.29 -4.98 -5.38
C ASN A 20 3.34 -5.34 -6.54
N GLN A 21 3.31 -6.61 -6.93
CA GLN A 21 2.37 -7.10 -7.95
C GLN A 21 0.92 -6.94 -7.51
N PHE A 22 0.62 -7.24 -6.24
CA PHE A 22 -0.70 -7.03 -5.68
C PHE A 22 -1.08 -5.55 -5.70
N PHE A 23 -0.22 -4.67 -5.18
CA PHE A 23 -0.43 -3.23 -5.20
C PHE A 23 -0.66 -2.67 -6.61
N CYS A 24 0.12 -3.13 -7.59
CA CYS A 24 -0.01 -2.70 -8.98
C CYS A 24 -1.28 -3.24 -9.66
N SER A 25 -1.82 -4.37 -9.18
CA SER A 25 -3.10 -4.91 -9.64
C SER A 25 -4.31 -4.16 -9.06
N LEU A 26 -4.13 -3.36 -8.01
CA LEU A 26 -5.21 -2.57 -7.41
C LEU A 26 -5.58 -1.36 -8.29
N PRO A 27 -6.83 -0.88 -8.23
CA PRO A 27 -7.26 0.33 -8.93
C PRO A 27 -6.47 1.57 -8.47
N GLU A 28 -6.39 2.58 -9.34
CA GLU A 28 -5.64 3.81 -9.09
C GLU A 28 -6.10 4.53 -7.80
N TYR A 29 -7.41 4.58 -7.53
CA TYR A 29 -7.95 5.18 -6.29
C TYR A 29 -7.52 4.44 -5.02
N VAL A 30 -7.37 3.11 -5.09
CA VAL A 30 -6.88 2.29 -3.98
C VAL A 30 -5.39 2.54 -3.79
N GLN A 31 -4.63 2.59 -4.89
CA GLN A 31 -3.20 2.90 -4.85
C GLN A 31 -2.94 4.29 -4.26
N GLU A 32 -3.71 5.31 -4.63
CA GLU A 32 -3.62 6.65 -4.05
C GLU A 32 -3.98 6.65 -2.56
N THR A 33 -5.08 6.01 -2.17
CA THR A 33 -5.48 5.90 -0.76
C THR A 33 -4.40 5.21 0.08
N ILE A 34 -3.83 4.13 -0.44
CA ILE A 34 -2.72 3.39 0.18
C ILE A 34 -1.44 4.23 0.17
N ARG A 35 -1.19 5.10 -0.81
CA ARG A 35 -0.02 6.01 -0.78
C ARG A 35 -0.19 7.12 0.25
N GLU A 36 -1.40 7.67 0.38
CA GLU A 36 -1.71 8.71 1.38
C GLU A 36 -1.66 8.17 2.81
N ARG A 37 -2.20 6.97 3.04
CA ARG A 37 -2.27 6.33 4.37
C ARG A 37 -1.20 5.26 4.61
N GLY A 38 -0.36 4.98 3.61
CA GLY A 38 0.69 3.96 3.63
C GLY A 38 1.84 4.26 4.58
N GLN A 39 1.79 5.40 5.24
CA GLN A 39 2.66 5.71 6.38
C GLN A 39 2.45 4.74 7.55
N ASN A 40 1.27 4.10 7.65
CA ASN A 40 0.97 3.06 8.64
C ASN A 40 1.06 1.63 8.07
N ILE A 41 1.43 1.45 6.80
CA ILE A 41 1.55 0.13 6.19
C ILE A 41 3.03 -0.27 6.23
N HIS A 42 3.35 -1.14 7.18
CA HIS A 42 4.72 -1.62 7.39
C HIS A 42 4.95 -3.03 6.82
N CYS A 43 3.88 -3.78 6.55
CA CYS A 43 3.92 -5.18 6.16
C CYS A 43 2.95 -5.50 5.02
N ALA A 44 3.18 -6.61 4.32
CA ALA A 44 2.30 -7.10 3.27
C ALA A 44 0.91 -7.50 3.81
N ASP A 45 0.83 -7.96 5.06
CA ASP A 45 -0.42 -8.27 5.74
C ASP A 45 -1.31 -7.01 5.90
N ASP A 46 -0.72 -5.91 6.36
CA ASP A 46 -1.41 -4.62 6.44
C ASP A 46 -1.90 -4.15 5.08
N LEU A 47 -1.06 -4.25 4.03
CA LEU A 47 -1.43 -3.90 2.67
C LEU A 47 -2.65 -4.69 2.19
N HIS A 48 -2.62 -6.01 2.37
CA HIS A 48 -3.66 -6.91 1.90
C HIS A 48 -4.98 -6.64 2.64
N ARG A 49 -4.91 -6.50 3.97
CA ARG A 49 -6.06 -6.22 4.81
C ARG A 49 -6.66 -4.83 4.55
N TYR A 50 -5.83 -3.84 4.23
CA TYR A 50 -6.29 -2.51 3.86
C TYR A 50 -6.95 -2.49 2.48
N ALA A 51 -6.36 -3.20 1.52
CA ALA A 51 -6.94 -3.36 0.19
C ALA A 51 -8.26 -4.11 0.25
N GLU A 52 -8.35 -5.20 1.01
CA GLU A 52 -9.61 -5.93 1.24
C GLU A 52 -10.66 -5.00 1.85
N ASN A 53 -10.34 -4.25 2.91
CA ASN A 53 -11.29 -3.32 3.52
C ASN A 53 -11.78 -2.22 2.56
N LEU A 54 -10.92 -1.76 1.64
CA LEU A 54 -11.27 -0.77 0.62
C LEU A 54 -12.10 -1.37 -0.54
N LEU A 55 -11.84 -2.63 -0.89
CA LEU A 55 -12.53 -3.35 -1.97
C LEU A 55 -13.89 -3.91 -1.52
N GLU A 56 -14.06 -4.26 -0.25
CA GLU A 56 -15.32 -4.75 0.31
C GLU A 56 -16.40 -3.67 0.46
N CYS A 57 -16.06 -2.40 0.24
CA CYS A 57 -17.02 -1.29 0.35
C CYS A 57 -17.79 -1.00 -0.98
N ILE A 58 -17.73 -1.90 -1.96
CA ILE A 58 -18.35 -1.76 -3.29
C ILE A 58 -19.39 -2.86 -3.53
#